data_AF-A0A3L7DXT1-F1
#
_entry.id   AF-A0A3L7DXT1-F1
#
_cell.length_a   1.000
_cell.length_b   1.000
_cell.length_c   1.000
_cell.angle_alpha   90.00
_cell.angle_beta   90.00
_cell.angle_gamma   90.00
#
_symmetry.space_group_name_H-M   'P 1'
#
loop_
_entity.id
_entity.type
_entity.pdbx_description
1 polymer ?
#
loop_
_entity_poly.entity_id
_entity_poly.type
_entity_poly.pdbx_seq_one_letter_code
_entity_poly.pdbx_strand_id
1 'polypeptide(L)'
;MRWFLVCAVVAAGYWYLFGLDFSVDSPSYEQKMLRNKSALAQCIREEEYAASRMATSSANAEADCAAELNLYWEDGGWHSYKDSRR
;
A
#
# COMPACT_ATOMS: atom_id res chain seq x y z
N MET A 1 -10.11 -9.95 45.82
CA MET A 1 -10.59 -10.85 44.74
C MET A 1 -11.42 -10.18 43.63
N ARG A 2 -12.27 -9.17 43.90
CA ARG A 2 -13.23 -8.65 42.90
C ARG A 2 -12.61 -7.97 41.65
N TRP A 3 -11.38 -7.48 41.76
CA TRP A 3 -10.67 -6.81 40.67
C TRP A 3 -10.10 -7.77 39.61
N PHE A 4 -9.82 -9.03 39.96
CA PHE A 4 -9.29 -10.01 39.01
C PHE A 4 -10.28 -10.34 37.89
N LEU A 5 -11.57 -10.39 38.20
CA LEU A 5 -12.62 -10.60 37.19
C LEU A 5 -12.72 -9.43 36.22
N VAL A 6 -12.59 -8.20 36.72
CA VAL A 6 -12.62 -7.00 35.89
C VAL A 6 -11.40 -6.97 34.96
N CYS A 7 -10.20 -7.26 35.47
CA CYS A 7 -9.00 -7.34 34.65
C CYS A 7 -9.09 -8.46 33.59
N ALA A 8 -9.67 -9.61 33.93
CA ALA A 8 -9.84 -10.72 33.00
C ALA A 8 -10.80 -10.37 31.84
N VAL A 9 -11.90 -9.69 32.12
CA VAL A 9 -12.88 -9.27 31.09
C VAL A 9 -12.30 -8.18 30.19
N VAL A 10 -11.55 -7.22 30.75
CA VAL A 10 -10.89 -6.16 29.97
C VAL A 10 -9.78 -6.74 29.11
N ALA A 11 -8.97 -7.67 29.63
CA ALA A 11 -7.93 -8.35 28.86
C ALA A 11 -8.52 -9.19 27.72
N ALA A 12 -9.61 -9.94 27.97
CA ALA A 12 -10.30 -10.70 26.94
C ALA A 12 -10.94 -9.81 25.87
N GLY A 13 -11.56 -8.69 26.27
CA GLY A 13 -12.11 -7.71 25.32
C GLY A 13 -11.03 -7.01 24.51
N TYR A 14 -9.89 -6.67 25.13
CA TYR A 14 -8.74 -6.09 24.44
C TYR A 14 -8.12 -7.08 23.46
N TRP A 15 -8.02 -8.36 23.83
CA TRP A 15 -7.49 -9.39 22.94
C TRP A 15 -8.46 -9.74 21.81
N TYR A 16 -9.77 -9.66 22.05
CA TYR A 16 -10.79 -9.84 21.01
C TYR A 16 -10.80 -8.67 20.00
N LEU A 17 -10.56 -7.44 20.45
CA LEU A 17 -10.58 -6.25 19.59
C LEU A 17 -9.23 -5.96 18.91
N PHE A 18 -8.11 -6.18 19.59
CA PHE A 18 -6.78 -5.80 19.13
C PHE A 18 -5.83 -6.99 18.94
N GLY A 19 -6.22 -8.19 19.35
CA GLY A 19 -5.33 -9.36 19.31
C GLY A 19 -5.32 -10.17 18.03
N LEU A 20 -6.27 -9.89 17.13
CA LEU A 20 -6.36 -10.60 15.84
C LEU A 20 -5.66 -9.85 14.69
N ASP A 21 -5.14 -8.65 14.92
CA ASP A 21 -4.44 -7.86 13.89
C ASP A 21 -2.92 -8.12 13.85
N PHE A 22 -2.48 -9.29 14.34
CA PHE A 22 -1.15 -9.83 14.09
C PHE A 22 -1.10 -10.72 12.85
N SER A 23 -1.94 -10.44 11.84
CA SER A 23 -1.68 -10.91 10.49
C SER A 23 -0.68 -9.98 9.83
N VAL A 24 0.53 -9.91 10.39
CA VAL A 24 1.75 -9.54 9.64
C VAL A 24 2.17 -10.77 8.83
N ASP A 25 1.23 -11.39 8.13
CA ASP A 25 1.58 -12.25 7.02
C ASP A 25 1.82 -11.31 5.85
N SER A 26 3.04 -11.39 5.32
CA SER A 26 3.51 -10.62 4.16
C SER A 26 2.36 -10.34 3.20
N PRO A 27 2.15 -9.07 2.79
CA PRO A 27 0.99 -8.73 1.99
C PRO A 27 0.93 -9.64 0.77
N SER A 28 -0.26 -10.19 0.52
CA SER A 28 -0.45 -11.13 -0.58
C SER A 28 -0.03 -10.48 -1.89
N TYR A 29 0.35 -11.30 -2.87
CA TYR A 29 0.74 -10.84 -4.20
C TYR A 29 -0.27 -9.84 -4.79
N GLU A 30 -1.56 -10.16 -4.68
CA GLU A 30 -2.68 -9.29 -5.06
C GLU A 30 -2.67 -7.93 -4.33
N GLN A 31 -2.44 -7.92 -3.00
CA GLN A 31 -2.38 -6.68 -2.22
C GLN A 31 -1.17 -5.81 -2.58
N LYS A 32 -0.05 -6.44 -2.96
CA LYS A 32 1.14 -5.73 -3.45
C LYS A 32 0.87 -5.10 -4.82
N MET A 33 0.23 -5.84 -5.73
CA MET A 33 -0.15 -5.35 -7.04
C MET A 33 -1.16 -4.18 -6.95
N LEU A 34 -2.16 -4.29 -6.07
CA LEU A 34 -3.10 -3.22 -5.79
C LEU A 34 -2.42 -1.98 -5.21
N ARG A 35 -1.45 -2.16 -4.30
CA ARG A 35 -0.67 -1.04 -3.76
C ARG A 35 0.18 -0.36 -4.83
N ASN A 36 0.86 -1.11 -5.68
CA ASN A 36 1.63 -0.57 -6.79
C ASN A 36 0.74 0.24 -7.73
N LYS A 37 -0.44 -0.30 -8.09
CA LYS A 37 -1.42 0.40 -8.92
C LYS A 37 -1.92 1.69 -8.26
N SER A 38 -2.19 1.68 -6.95
CA SER A 38 -2.60 2.88 -6.22
C SER A 38 -1.49 3.94 -6.12
N ALA A 39 -0.23 3.51 -5.94
CA ALA A 39 0.92 4.39 -5.85
C ALA A 39 1.19 5.06 -7.20
N LEU A 40 1.14 4.29 -8.29
CA LEU A 40 1.26 4.79 -9.65
C LEU A 40 0.15 5.79 -9.98
N ALA A 41 -1.10 5.46 -9.67
CA ALA A 41 -2.22 6.38 -9.87
C ALA A 41 -2.11 7.66 -9.03
N GLN A 42 -1.50 7.59 -7.84
CA GLN A 42 -1.25 8.78 -7.02
C GLN A 42 -0.16 9.66 -7.62
N CYS A 43 0.95 9.07 -8.04
CA CYS A 43 2.03 9.80 -8.69
C CYS A 43 1.56 10.50 -9.96
N ILE A 44 0.80 9.81 -10.83
CA ILE A 44 0.25 10.41 -12.06
C ILE A 44 -0.62 11.63 -11.73
N ARG A 45 -1.48 11.55 -10.71
CA ARG A 45 -2.31 12.69 -10.29
C ARG A 45 -1.47 13.86 -9.79
N GLU A 46 -0.40 13.59 -9.07
CA GLU A 46 0.51 14.63 -8.56
C GLU A 46 1.28 15.28 -9.71
N GLU A 47 1.74 14.49 -10.69
CA GLU A 47 2.37 15.00 -11.90
C GLU A 47 1.40 15.81 -12.76
N GLU A 48 0.17 15.34 -13.00
CA GLU A 48 -0.87 16.08 -13.72
C GLU A 48 -1.19 17.40 -13.00
N TYR A 49 -1.24 17.38 -11.67
CA TYR A 49 -1.46 18.58 -10.87
C TYR A 49 -0.30 19.56 -10.96
N ALA A 50 0.95 19.07 -10.93
CA ALA A 50 2.14 19.88 -11.11
C ALA A 50 2.23 20.44 -12.54
N ALA A 51 1.97 19.62 -13.55
CA ALA A 51 1.91 19.99 -14.97
C ALA A 51 0.88 21.09 -15.22
N SER A 52 -0.32 20.94 -14.64
CA SER A 52 -1.39 21.95 -14.70
C SER A 52 -0.96 23.29 -14.08
N ARG A 53 -0.15 23.26 -13.02
CA ARG A 53 0.38 24.48 -12.38
C ARG A 53 1.59 25.07 -13.08
N MET A 54 2.40 24.26 -13.77
CA MET A 54 3.65 24.68 -14.39
C MET A 54 3.56 24.86 -15.92
N ALA A 55 2.36 24.70 -16.51
CA ALA A 55 2.16 24.71 -17.96
C ALA A 55 3.13 23.76 -18.70
N THR A 56 3.45 22.63 -18.06
CA THR A 56 4.31 21.59 -18.60
C THR A 56 3.46 20.41 -19.07
N SER A 57 3.93 19.65 -20.04
CA SER A 57 3.21 18.49 -20.56
C SER A 57 3.45 17.27 -19.68
N SER A 58 2.38 16.63 -19.20
CA SER A 58 2.41 15.34 -18.48
C SER A 58 2.44 14.13 -19.43
N ALA A 59 2.92 14.30 -20.68
CA ALA A 59 2.76 13.32 -21.76
C ALA A 59 3.27 11.91 -21.41
N ASN A 60 4.16 11.77 -20.44
CA ASN A 60 4.74 10.49 -20.01
C ASN A 60 4.58 10.19 -18.51
N ALA A 61 3.65 10.85 -17.80
CA ALA A 61 3.53 10.72 -16.35
C ALA A 61 3.42 9.27 -15.86
N GLU A 62 2.76 8.39 -16.62
CA GLU A 62 2.68 6.97 -16.28
C GLU A 62 4.04 6.26 -16.35
N ALA A 63 4.85 6.55 -17.37
CA ALA A 63 6.19 5.98 -17.52
C ALA A 63 7.19 6.54 -16.50
N ASP A 64 7.11 7.84 -16.23
CA ASP A 64 7.96 8.53 -15.25
C ASP A 64 7.66 8.03 -13.83
N CYS A 65 6.37 7.95 -13.47
CA CYS A 65 5.93 7.37 -12.20
C CYS A 65 6.25 5.87 -12.07
N ALA A 66 6.15 5.10 -13.15
CA ALA A 66 6.56 3.69 -13.14
C ALA A 66 8.07 3.55 -12.88
N ALA A 67 8.89 4.39 -13.51
CA ALA A 67 10.33 4.41 -13.29
C ALA A 67 10.69 4.82 -11.85
N GLU A 68 10.05 5.86 -11.33
CA GLU A 68 10.27 6.34 -9.95
C GLU A 68 9.92 5.26 -8.91
N LEU A 69 8.76 4.62 -9.09
CA LEU A 69 8.29 3.56 -8.21
C LEU A 69 9.00 2.21 -8.46
N ASN A 70 9.92 2.13 -9.44
CA ASN A 70 10.58 0.89 -9.86
C ASN A 70 9.57 -0.22 -10.14
N LEU A 71 8.54 0.13 -10.92
CA LEU A 71 7.49 -0.76 -11.35
C LEU A 71 7.71 -1.19 -12.80
N TYR A 72 7.21 -2.37 -13.13
CA TYR A 72 7.20 -2.89 -14.49
C TYR A 72 5.87 -3.59 -14.78
N TRP A 73 5.46 -3.54 -16.04
CA TRP A 73 4.23 -4.17 -16.49
C TRP A 73 4.52 -5.59 -16.97
N GLU A 74 3.94 -6.58 -16.29
CA GLU A 74 4.06 -8.02 -16.61
C GLU A 74 2.72 -8.69 -16.29
N ASP A 75 2.32 -9.70 -17.07
CA ASP A 75 1.10 -10.49 -16.83
C ASP A 75 -0.20 -9.69 -16.58
N GLY A 76 -0.31 -8.48 -17.14
CA GLY A 76 -1.48 -7.61 -16.97
C GLY A 76 -1.53 -6.85 -15.64
N GLY A 77 -0.43 -6.81 -14.90
CA GLY A 77 -0.28 -6.11 -13.62
C GLY A 77 0.98 -5.25 -13.53
N TRP A 78 0.97 -4.31 -12.57
CA TRP A 78 2.15 -3.52 -12.19
C TRP A 78 2.91 -4.22 -11.06
N HIS A 79 4.07 -4.76 -11.40
CA HIS A 79 4.97 -5.49 -10.50
C HIS A 79 6.11 -4.59 -10.03
N SER A 80 6.66 -4.82 -8.83
CA SER A 80 7.80 -4.08 -8.32
C SER A 80 9.09 -4.88 -8.47
N TYR A 81 10.15 -4.26 -8.99
CA TYR A 81 11.49 -4.87 -9.04
C TYR A 81 12.08 -5.20 -7.67
N LYS A 82 11.53 -4.65 -6.57
CA LYS A 82 11.94 -4.99 -5.20
C LYS A 82 11.36 -6.32 -4.74
N ASP A 83 10.19 -6.70 -5.26
CA ASP A 83 9.53 -7.95 -4.89
C ASP A 83 10.03 -9.14 -5.72
N SER A 84 10.44 -8.92 -6.98
CA SER A 84 10.97 -9.97 -7.86
C SER A 84 12.42 -10.37 -7.59
N ARG A 85 13.16 -9.60 -6.77
CA ARG A 85 14.58 -9.86 -6.41
C ARG A 85 14.77 -10.70 -5.13
N ARG A 86 13.77 -11.50 -4.72
CA ARG A 86 13.84 -12.31 -3.50
C ARG A 86 13.81 -13.80 -3.78
#